data_AF-T1KPI8-F1
#
_entry.id   AF-T1KPI8-F1
#
_cell.length_a   1.000
_cell.length_b   1.000
_cell.length_c   1.000
_cell.angle_alpha   90.00
_cell.angle_beta   90.00
_cell.angle_gamma   90.00
#
_symmetry.space_group_name_H-M   'P 1'
#
loop_
_entity.id
_entity.type
_entity.pdbx_description
1 polymer ?
#
loop_
_entity_poly.entity_id
_entity_poly.type
_entity_poly.pdbx_seq_one_letter_code
_entity_poly.pdbx_strand_id
1 'polypeptide(L)'
;MGSTLLQLFHLSIIPSFLLSLLLSSNYLNVSSQNLPPPENPNFEQEQLILNPFKTTLNQGLTCGQLIVSRGFKYERHFVTTEDGYILQLYRIINQYAQAARGRNLKPILVLHGGFTLALALANREFDVWLGNVRRNVNSLNHTRLDPHRGKNFNLI
;
A
#
# COMPACT_ATOMS: atom_id res chain seq x y z
N MET A 1 -6.01 24.51 54.76
CA MET A 1 -6.59 23.36 54.02
C MET A 1 -6.76 23.75 52.56
N GLY A 2 -5.74 23.58 51.73
CA GLY A 2 -5.83 23.97 50.32
C GLY A 2 -4.52 23.79 49.58
N SER A 3 -4.24 22.56 49.11
CA SER A 3 -3.16 22.32 48.14
C SER A 3 -3.23 20.95 47.43
N THR A 4 -4.37 20.24 47.43
CA THR A 4 -4.45 18.89 46.84
C THR A 4 -5.08 18.83 45.44
N LEU A 5 -5.79 19.88 45.00
CA LEU A 5 -6.52 19.84 43.71
C LEU A 5 -5.66 20.22 42.49
N LEU A 6 -4.54 20.94 42.65
CA LEU A 6 -3.64 21.30 41.53
C LEU A 6 -2.58 20.23 41.22
N GLN A 7 -2.35 19.25 42.10
CA GLN A 7 -1.45 18.13 41.81
C GLN A 7 -2.11 17.02 40.97
N LEU A 8 -3.45 16.99 40.89
CA LEU A 8 -4.18 15.94 40.18
C LEU A 8 -4.35 16.19 38.67
N PHE A 9 -4.19 17.43 38.20
CA PHE A 9 -4.32 17.74 36.77
C PHE A 9 -3.05 17.42 35.94
N HIS A 10 -1.88 17.32 36.58
CA HIS A 10 -0.64 16.95 35.88
C HIS A 10 -0.49 15.44 35.66
N LEU A 11 -1.25 14.62 36.39
CA LEU A 11 -1.15 13.16 36.37
C LEU A 11 -2.12 12.47 35.41
N SER A 12 -3.07 13.17 34.78
CA SER A 12 -4.06 12.59 33.85
C SER A 12 -3.73 12.76 32.36
N ILE A 13 -2.86 13.71 32.01
CA ILE A 13 -2.42 13.95 30.63
C ILE A 13 -1.29 12.98 30.24
N ILE A 14 -0.39 12.69 31.17
CA ILE A 14 0.77 11.81 30.96
C ILE A 14 0.36 10.34 30.65
N PRO A 15 -0.61 9.72 31.36
CA PRO A 15 -1.05 8.36 31.07
C PRO A 15 -1.73 8.25 29.70
N SER A 16 -2.52 9.24 29.29
CA SER A 16 -3.22 9.22 28.01
C SER A 16 -2.24 9.40 26.84
N PHE A 17 -1.25 10.27 26.99
CA PHE A 17 -0.21 10.46 25.98
C PHE A 17 0.70 9.22 25.86
N LEU A 18 1.15 8.65 26.98
CA LEU A 18 1.90 7.40 26.98
C LEU A 18 1.09 6.24 26.43
N LEU A 19 -0.20 6.13 26.77
CA LEU A 19 -1.09 5.11 26.22
C LEU A 19 -1.29 5.31 24.72
N SER A 20 -1.40 6.54 24.22
CA SER A 20 -1.43 6.83 22.78
C SER A 20 -0.09 6.51 22.09
N LEU A 21 1.04 6.71 22.77
CA LEU A 21 2.37 6.38 22.28
C LEU A 21 2.60 4.86 22.26
N LEU A 22 2.07 4.14 23.25
CA LEU A 22 2.05 2.67 23.34
C LEU A 22 1.10 2.03 22.33
N LEU A 23 -0.08 2.63 22.10
CA LEU A 23 -1.03 2.19 21.07
C LEU A 23 -0.47 2.45 19.67
N SER A 24 0.19 3.60 19.44
CA SER A 24 0.82 3.91 18.14
C SER A 24 2.05 3.07 17.85
N SER A 25 2.89 2.76 18.85
CA SER A 25 4.04 1.87 18.66
C SER A 25 3.62 0.43 18.36
N ASN A 26 2.53 -0.07 18.95
CA ASN A 26 1.93 -1.34 18.56
C ASN A 26 1.32 -1.30 17.14
N TYR A 27 0.71 -0.19 16.74
CA TYR A 27 0.25 0.02 15.35
C TYR A 27 1.41 -0.03 14.33
N LEU A 28 2.58 0.51 14.67
CA LEU A 28 3.77 0.46 13.81
C LEU A 28 4.38 -0.94 13.75
N ASN A 29 4.30 -1.72 14.84
CA ASN A 29 4.88 -3.06 14.92
C ASN A 29 4.06 -4.14 14.17
N VAL A 30 2.75 -3.94 14.02
CA VAL A 30 1.87 -4.84 13.25
C VAL A 30 2.13 -4.78 11.74
N SER A 31 2.76 -3.72 11.24
CA SER A 31 2.89 -3.44 9.79
C SER A 31 3.87 -4.36 9.06
N SER A 32 4.91 -4.86 9.73
CA SER A 32 6.00 -5.62 9.10
C SER A 32 5.85 -7.14 9.19
N GLN A 33 5.08 -7.69 10.14
CA GLN A 33 5.02 -9.14 10.37
C GLN A 33 3.88 -9.89 9.64
N ASN A 34 2.97 -9.19 8.95
CA ASN A 34 1.84 -9.80 8.23
C ASN A 34 1.73 -9.33 6.77
N LEU A 35 2.84 -8.95 6.15
CA LEU A 35 2.83 -8.55 4.75
C LEU A 35 2.58 -9.76 3.85
N PRO A 36 1.79 -9.60 2.76
CA PRO A 36 1.63 -10.67 1.79
C PRO A 36 2.98 -10.97 1.09
N PRO A 37 3.14 -12.18 0.53
CA PRO A 37 4.27 -12.48 -0.34
C PRO A 37 4.40 -11.43 -1.43
N PRO A 38 5.63 -11.01 -1.78
CA PRO A 38 5.84 -9.99 -2.80
C PRO A 38 5.32 -10.45 -4.15
N GLU A 39 4.65 -9.55 -4.88
CA GLU A 39 4.02 -9.87 -6.17
C GLU A 39 5.02 -9.89 -7.33
N ASN A 40 6.23 -9.36 -7.14
CA ASN A 40 7.28 -9.34 -8.15
C ASN A 40 8.20 -10.56 -7.97
N PRO A 41 8.40 -11.42 -8.99
CA PRO A 41 9.31 -12.56 -8.91
C PRO A 41 10.77 -12.14 -8.68
N ASN A 42 11.17 -10.94 -9.11
CA ASN A 42 12.52 -10.40 -8.92
C ASN A 42 12.63 -9.54 -7.64
N PHE A 43 11.63 -9.59 -6.76
CA PHE A 43 11.55 -8.73 -5.57
C PHE A 43 12.81 -8.81 -4.71
N GLU A 44 13.31 -10.01 -4.43
CA GLU A 44 14.50 -10.19 -3.59
C GLU A 44 15.73 -9.49 -4.18
N GLN A 45 15.95 -9.64 -5.49
CA GLN A 45 17.05 -8.99 -6.19
C GLN A 45 16.93 -7.46 -6.16
N GLU A 46 15.71 -6.94 -6.36
CA GLU A 46 15.44 -5.51 -6.25
C GLU A 46 15.65 -4.99 -4.82
N GLN A 47 15.25 -5.75 -3.81
CA GLN A 47 15.50 -5.39 -2.42
C GLN A 47 17.00 -5.33 -2.13
N LEU A 48 17.80 -6.27 -2.65
CA LEU A 48 19.26 -6.25 -2.46
C LEU A 48 19.89 -4.98 -3.04
N ILE A 49 19.46 -4.54 -4.22
CA ILE A 49 19.92 -3.30 -4.85
C ILE A 49 19.49 -2.07 -4.04
N LEU A 50 18.27 -2.10 -3.49
CA LEU A 50 17.69 -0.95 -2.78
C LEU A 50 18.14 -0.85 -1.32
N ASN A 51 18.56 -1.95 -0.68
CA ASN A 51 18.89 -2.01 0.74
C ASN A 51 19.84 -0.90 1.23
N PRO A 52 20.94 -0.57 0.51
CA PRO A 52 21.85 0.50 0.93
C PRO A 52 21.21 1.91 0.93
N PHE A 53 20.10 2.09 0.20
CA PHE A 53 19.42 3.37 0.01
C PHE A 53 18.09 3.47 0.75
N LYS A 54 17.67 2.42 1.47
CA LYS A 54 16.43 2.43 2.24
C LYS A 54 16.57 3.33 3.47
N THR A 55 15.77 4.39 3.49
CA THR A 55 15.61 5.32 4.62
C THR A 55 14.34 5.06 5.43
N THR A 56 13.36 4.33 4.89
CA THR A 56 12.11 4.00 5.61
C THR A 56 11.67 2.55 5.40
N LEU A 57 10.90 2.00 6.34
CA LEU A 57 10.38 0.62 6.30
C LEU A 57 9.46 0.34 5.09
N ASN A 58 8.84 1.39 4.55
CA ASN A 58 7.92 1.27 3.41
C ASN A 58 8.64 1.32 2.05
N GLN A 59 9.93 1.65 2.01
CA GLN A 59 10.69 1.71 0.76
C GLN A 59 11.06 0.32 0.28
N GLY A 60 10.75 0.06 -0.99
CA GLY A 60 10.93 -1.24 -1.60
C GLY A 60 9.75 -2.18 -1.42
N LEU A 61 8.72 -1.83 -0.64
CA LEU A 61 7.48 -2.62 -0.60
C LEU A 61 6.75 -2.53 -1.95
N THR A 62 6.13 -3.65 -2.34
CA THR A 62 5.24 -3.67 -3.49
C THR A 62 3.95 -2.89 -3.21
N CYS A 63 3.15 -2.63 -4.26
CA CYS A 63 1.88 -1.91 -4.07
C CYS A 63 0.91 -2.66 -3.14
N GLY A 64 0.76 -3.98 -3.26
CA GLY A 64 -0.10 -4.76 -2.38
C GLY A 64 0.41 -4.79 -0.94
N GLN A 65 1.72 -4.94 -0.74
CA GLN A 65 2.34 -4.84 0.59
C GLN A 65 2.12 -3.46 1.21
N LEU A 66 2.23 -2.38 0.43
CA LEU A 66 1.93 -1.02 0.90
C LEU A 66 0.46 -0.81 1.26
N ILE A 67 -0.48 -1.46 0.56
CA ILE A 67 -1.91 -1.38 0.91
C ILE A 67 -2.17 -2.08 2.25
N VAL A 68 -1.62 -3.29 2.42
CA VAL A 68 -1.75 -4.09 3.65
C VAL A 68 -1.06 -3.42 4.83
N SER A 69 0.11 -2.83 4.62
CA SER A 69 0.85 -2.12 5.67
C SER A 69 0.06 -0.94 6.26
N ARG A 70 -0.96 -0.45 5.52
CA ARG A 70 -1.88 0.63 5.92
C ARG A 70 -3.22 0.14 6.46
N GLY A 71 -3.39 -1.16 6.66
CA GLY A 71 -4.58 -1.76 7.28
C GLY A 71 -5.74 -2.04 6.32
N PHE A 72 -5.50 -1.96 5.00
CA PHE A 72 -6.49 -2.29 3.97
C PHE A 72 -6.25 -3.66 3.36
N LYS A 73 -7.29 -4.24 2.77
CA LYS A 73 -7.17 -5.41 1.89
C LYS A 73 -7.13 -4.96 0.44
N TYR A 74 -6.73 -5.84 -0.48
CA TYR A 74 -6.78 -5.54 -1.91
C TYR A 74 -7.14 -6.75 -2.75
N GLU A 75 -7.69 -6.47 -3.93
CA GLU A 75 -7.84 -7.42 -5.03
C GLU A 75 -6.91 -7.03 -6.18
N ARG A 76 -6.49 -8.04 -6.96
CA ARG A 76 -5.76 -7.84 -8.21
C ARG A 76 -6.66 -8.19 -9.37
N HIS A 77 -6.67 -7.31 -10.36
CA HIS A 77 -7.41 -7.49 -11.60
C HIS A 77 -6.45 -7.33 -12.78
N PHE A 78 -6.56 -8.21 -13.76
CA PHE A 78 -5.74 -8.16 -14.97
C PHE A 78 -6.61 -7.79 -16.15
N VAL A 79 -6.27 -6.72 -16.84
CA VAL A 79 -7.00 -6.21 -18.00
C VAL A 79 -6.08 -6.29 -19.21
N THR A 80 -6.55 -6.96 -20.26
CA THR A 80 -5.83 -7.03 -21.54
C THR A 80 -6.30 -5.90 -22.43
N THR A 81 -5.38 -5.06 -22.88
CA THR A 81 -5.69 -3.99 -23.83
C THR A 81 -5.75 -4.53 -25.26
N GLU A 82 -6.39 -3.81 -26.17
CA GLU A 82 -6.57 -4.22 -27.57
C GLU A 82 -5.25 -4.50 -28.29
N ASP A 83 -4.20 -3.74 -27.97
CA ASP A 83 -2.85 -3.93 -28.49
C ASP A 83 -2.07 -5.07 -27.79
N GLY A 84 -2.67 -5.79 -26.85
CA GLY A 84 -2.14 -7.04 -26.29
C GLY A 84 -1.35 -6.92 -24.98
N TYR A 85 -1.29 -5.75 -24.36
CA TYR A 85 -0.67 -5.56 -23.04
C TYR A 85 -1.58 -6.04 -21.91
N ILE A 86 -0.99 -6.67 -20.89
CA ILE A 86 -1.70 -7.09 -19.68
C ILE A 86 -1.39 -6.07 -18.58
N LEU A 87 -2.40 -5.28 -18.22
CA LEU A 87 -2.32 -4.29 -17.15
C LEU A 87 -2.82 -4.90 -15.84
N GLN A 88 -2.02 -4.80 -14.80
CA GLN A 88 -2.44 -5.17 -13.44
C GLN A 88 -3.02 -3.95 -12.72
N LEU A 89 -4.26 -4.05 -12.27
CA LEU A 89 -4.94 -3.06 -11.43
C LEU A 89 -5.06 -3.59 -10.00
N TYR A 90 -5.06 -2.67 -9.03
CA TYR A 90 -5.32 -2.98 -7.63
C TYR A 90 -6.63 -2.32 -7.20
N ARG A 91 -7.54 -3.08 -6.61
CA ARG A 91 -8.73 -2.53 -5.95
C ARG A 91 -8.50 -2.52 -4.46
N ILE A 92 -8.67 -1.37 -3.80
CA ILE A 92 -8.50 -1.24 -2.34
C ILE A 92 -9.82 -1.60 -1.67
N ILE A 93 -9.77 -2.54 -0.73
CA ILE A 93 -10.92 -2.98 0.06
C ILE A 93 -10.79 -2.45 1.48
N ASN A 94 -11.73 -1.60 1.86
CA ASN A 94 -11.92 -1.18 3.24
C ASN A 94 -12.86 -2.16 3.95
N GLN A 95 -12.30 -3.04 4.78
CA GLN A 95 -13.05 -4.03 5.56
C GLN A 95 -13.99 -3.42 6.61
N TYR A 96 -13.78 -2.16 6.95
CA TYR A 96 -14.58 -1.42 7.93
C TYR A 96 -15.66 -0.55 7.30
N ALA A 97 -15.72 -0.47 5.96
CA ALA A 97 -16.71 0.34 5.27
C ALA A 97 -18.13 -0.18 5.56
N GLN A 98 -18.96 0.66 6.15
CA GLN A 98 -20.35 0.34 6.45
C GLN A 98 -21.19 0.31 5.18
N ALA A 99 -20.90 1.19 4.22
CA ALA A 99 -21.58 1.22 2.94
C ALA A 99 -21.37 -0.07 2.12
N ALA A 100 -20.27 -0.81 2.30
CA ALA A 100 -20.07 -2.11 1.66
C ALA A 100 -21.05 -3.21 2.15
N ARG A 101 -21.83 -2.95 3.21
CA ARG A 101 -22.82 -3.86 3.80
C ARG A 101 -24.25 -3.65 3.27
N GLY A 102 -24.40 -3.15 2.04
CA GLY A 102 -25.71 -3.02 1.39
C GLY A 102 -25.94 -1.72 0.58
N ARG A 103 -24.93 -0.87 0.41
CA ARG A 103 -24.97 0.28 -0.50
C ARG A 103 -23.93 0.12 -1.61
N ASN A 104 -24.27 0.59 -2.81
CA ASN A 104 -23.31 0.64 -3.91
C ASN A 104 -22.31 1.78 -3.68
N LEU A 105 -21.05 1.42 -3.49
CA LEU A 105 -19.96 2.39 -3.41
C LEU A 105 -19.72 3.00 -4.80
N LYS A 106 -19.40 4.29 -4.85
CA LYS A 106 -19.05 4.96 -6.11
C LYS A 106 -17.62 4.58 -6.51
N PRO A 107 -17.40 4.00 -7.71
CA PRO A 107 -16.06 3.64 -8.16
C PRO A 107 -15.25 4.88 -8.54
N ILE A 108 -13.99 4.92 -8.12
CA ILE A 108 -13.00 5.95 -8.48
C ILE A 108 -11.74 5.26 -8.96
N LEU A 109 -11.32 5.56 -10.19
CA LEU A 109 -10.03 5.16 -10.74
C LEU A 109 -9.00 6.25 -10.47
N VAL A 110 -7.95 5.91 -9.74
CA VAL A 110 -6.79 6.76 -9.48
C VAL A 110 -5.64 6.26 -10.36
N LEU A 111 -5.16 7.12 -11.24
CA LEU A 111 -4.04 6.86 -12.15
C LEU A 111 -2.82 7.66 -11.69
N HIS A 112 -1.68 6.97 -11.50
CA HIS A 112 -0.37 7.52 -11.12
C HIS A 112 -0.30 8.36 -9.82
N GLY A 113 0.81 8.21 -9.06
CA GLY A 113 1.27 9.18 -8.03
C GLY A 113 0.37 9.44 -6.81
N GLY A 114 -0.88 9.00 -6.82
CA GLY A 114 -1.92 9.33 -5.85
C GLY A 114 -2.17 8.24 -4.81
N PHE A 115 -1.15 7.52 -4.34
CA PHE A 115 -1.36 6.45 -3.34
C PHE A 115 -1.97 6.99 -2.05
N THR A 116 -1.52 8.15 -1.58
CA THR A 116 -2.08 8.83 -0.40
C THR A 116 -3.54 9.24 -0.62
N LEU A 117 -3.86 9.77 -1.80
CA LEU A 117 -5.22 10.12 -2.19
C LEU A 117 -6.12 8.88 -2.25
N ALA A 118 -5.62 7.78 -2.81
CA ALA A 118 -6.37 6.52 -2.90
C ALA A 118 -6.75 5.97 -1.51
N LEU A 119 -5.82 6.01 -0.55
CA LEU A 119 -6.12 5.61 0.83
C LEU A 119 -7.13 6.55 1.51
N ALA A 120 -7.00 7.86 1.27
CA ALA A 120 -7.93 8.85 1.81
C ALA A 120 -9.36 8.67 1.26
N LEU A 121 -9.49 8.30 -0.01
CA LEU A 121 -10.76 7.96 -0.63
C LEU A 121 -11.32 6.62 -0.10
N ALA A 122 -10.49 5.61 0.08
CA ALA A 122 -10.91 4.33 0.65
C ALA A 122 -11.42 4.47 2.09
N ASN A 123 -10.81 5.37 2.89
CA ASN A 123 -11.30 5.73 4.23
C ASN A 123 -12.66 6.43 4.22
N ARG A 124 -12.99 7.13 3.12
CA ARG A 124 -14.30 7.76 2.91
C ARG A 124 -15.31 6.82 2.23
N GLU A 125 -15.05 5.51 2.26
CA GLU A 125 -15.92 4.46 1.73
C GLU A 125 -16.17 4.58 0.22
N PHE A 126 -15.23 5.14 -0.55
CA PHE A 126 -15.26 5.00 -2.01
C PHE A 126 -14.72 3.63 -2.44
N ASP A 127 -15.19 3.15 -3.59
CA ASP A 127 -14.61 1.97 -4.24
C ASP A 127 -13.41 2.40 -5.07
N VAL A 128 -12.21 2.23 -4.54
CA VAL A 128 -10.99 2.80 -5.10
C VAL A 128 -10.21 1.78 -5.91
N TRP A 129 -9.95 2.14 -7.17
CA TRP A 129 -9.15 1.38 -8.11
C TRP A 129 -7.85 2.14 -8.39
N LEU A 130 -6.72 1.49 -8.16
CA LEU A 130 -5.39 1.96 -8.54
C LEU A 130 -5.07 1.39 -9.92
N GLY A 131 -5.12 2.25 -10.92
CA GLY A 131 -4.70 1.92 -12.27
C GLY A 131 -3.19 2.02 -12.40
N ASN A 132 -2.57 0.95 -12.88
CA ASN A 132 -1.15 0.92 -13.17
C ASN A 132 -0.94 1.25 -14.65
N VAL A 133 0.11 2.01 -14.97
CA VAL A 133 0.35 2.47 -16.35
C VAL A 133 1.47 1.68 -17.01
N ARG A 134 1.31 1.44 -18.31
CA ARG A 134 2.19 0.66 -19.18
C ARG A 134 3.68 0.89 -18.89
N ARG A 135 4.47 -0.19 -18.97
CA ARG A 135 5.94 -0.19 -18.83
C ARG A 135 6.46 0.11 -17.40
N ASN A 136 5.69 -0.26 -16.36
CA ASN A 136 6.22 -0.49 -15.01
C ASN A 136 6.53 -1.99 -14.80
N VAL A 137 7.28 -2.35 -13.76
CA VAL A 137 7.71 -3.74 -13.46
C VAL A 137 6.55 -4.74 -13.43
N ASN A 138 5.34 -4.32 -13.05
CA ASN A 138 4.12 -5.13 -13.01
C ASN A 138 3.28 -5.08 -14.30
N SER A 139 3.85 -4.62 -15.43
CA SER A 139 3.15 -4.48 -16.72
C SER A 139 4.08 -4.77 -17.91
N LEU A 140 5.05 -5.67 -17.69
CA LEU A 140 5.95 -6.18 -18.71
C LEU A 140 5.34 -7.35 -19.50
N ASN A 141 4.23 -7.92 -19.03
CA ASN A 141 3.60 -9.06 -19.68
C ASN A 141 2.74 -8.63 -20.88
N HIS A 142 2.91 -9.31 -22.00
CA HIS A 142 2.23 -9.04 -23.26
C HIS A 142 1.93 -10.37 -23.95
N THR A 143 0.76 -10.49 -24.56
CA THR A 143 0.26 -11.76 -25.14
C THR A 143 1.16 -12.32 -26.25
N ARG A 144 1.78 -11.45 -27.05
CA ARG A 144 2.64 -11.81 -28.19
C ARG A 144 4.12 -11.41 -28.09
N LEU A 145 4.46 -10.43 -27.26
CA LEU A 145 5.79 -9.81 -27.25
C LEU A 145 6.47 -10.19 -25.94
N ASP A 146 7.66 -10.78 -26.03
CA ASP A 146 8.50 -11.01 -24.86
C ASP A 146 9.31 -9.74 -24.58
N PRO A 147 9.13 -9.09 -23.41
CA PRO A 147 9.89 -7.89 -23.03
C PRO A 147 11.40 -8.14 -22.87
N HIS A 148 11.84 -9.40 -22.83
CA HIS A 148 13.24 -9.81 -22.74
C HIS A 148 13.85 -10.23 -24.09
N ARG A 149 13.04 -10.36 -25.16
CA ARG A 149 13.49 -10.72 -26.50
C ARG A 149 14.20 -9.53 -27.15
N GLY A 150 15.48 -9.36 -26.81
CA GLY A 150 16.36 -8.30 -27.33
C GLY A 150 17.55 -7.94 -26.45
N LYS A 151 17.70 -8.48 -25.23
CA LYS A 151 18.85 -8.22 -24.34
C LYS A 151 20.12 -9.03 -24.68
N ASN A 152 20.34 -9.39 -25.94
CA ASN A 152 21.63 -9.90 -26.41
C ASN A 152 22.35 -8.79 -27.19
N PHE A 153 22.83 -7.78 -26.48
CA PHE A 153 23.88 -6.93 -27.03
C PHE A 153 25.19 -7.68 -26.82
N ASN A 154 25.66 -8.36 -27.87
CA ASN A 154 27.04 -8.82 -27.94
C ASN A 154 27.93 -7.60 -27.71
N LEU A 155 28.73 -7.66 -26.64
CA LEU A 155 29.88 -6.79 -26.46
C LEU A 155 30.85 -7.10 -27.60
N ILE A 156 30.99 -6.14 -28.52
CA ILE A 156 32.17 -5.99 -29.38
C ILE A 156 33.02 -4.87 -28.79
#